data_AF-A0A914CU08-F1
#
_entry.id   AF-A0A914CU08-F1
#
_cell.length_a   1.000
_cell.length_b   1.000
_cell.length_c   1.000
_cell.angle_alpha   90.00
_cell.angle_beta   90.00
_cell.angle_gamma   90.00
#
_symmetry.space_group_name_H-M   'P 1'
#
loop_
_entity.id
_entity.type
_entity.pdbx_description
1 polymer ?
#
loop_
_entity_poly.entity_id
_entity_poly.type
_entity_poly.pdbx_seq_one_letter_code
_entity_poly.pdbx_strand_id
1 'polypeptide(L)'
;MKAFFAICLALFIGFCAAQTQAPCPAAGITQISTCYAAYFKNLNFTSTPPFFTYVQAVDKFAAQGVSAFKTLCTWSTTRQTCIGTYDPMCATGAAFQQALGVQTKDEAYEYLSAYGTNNWECGPGYSDVVANYYCLENIGLNHRSDILACFNAYNATVQQNGFSCSALATYTTCYTNVYTKYCGKIGGYIGCNLLKAGALEDVPSCASQLPTCSKNFEAHKLFGMRHKLAAKRLAQKNHNKGDASKIH
;
A
#
# COMPACT_ATOMS: atom_id res chain seq x y z
N MET A 1 9.91 6.08 5.37
CA MET A 1 9.23 5.05 4.56
C MET A 1 8.47 5.69 3.40
N LYS A 2 9.13 6.57 2.65
CA LYS A 2 9.40 6.43 1.20
C LYS A 2 8.17 6.23 0.30
N ALA A 3 7.56 7.36 -0.07
CA ALA A 3 6.75 7.51 -1.27
C ALA A 3 5.49 6.62 -1.33
N PHE A 4 4.72 6.58 -0.25
CA PHE A 4 3.40 5.97 -0.27
C PHE A 4 2.31 7.02 -0.14
N PHE A 5 1.30 6.82 -0.99
CA PHE A 5 0.04 7.54 -1.10
C PHE A 5 0.13 8.86 -1.89
N ALA A 6 0.17 8.70 -3.22
CA ALA A 6 -0.76 9.49 -4.00
C ALA A 6 -1.42 8.64 -5.06
N ILE A 7 -2.62 8.18 -4.75
CA ILE A 7 -3.43 7.37 -5.63
C ILE A 7 -4.59 8.27 -6.05
N CYS A 8 -4.39 9.00 -7.14
CA CYS A 8 -5.49 9.63 -7.86
C CYS A 8 -6.28 8.54 -8.58
N LEU A 9 -7.48 8.23 -8.09
CA LEU A 9 -8.37 7.25 -8.70
C LEU A 9 -9.74 7.87 -8.97
N ALA A 10 -9.72 9.00 -9.68
CA ALA A 10 -10.87 9.42 -10.46
C ALA A 10 -11.02 8.45 -11.64
N LEU A 11 -11.98 7.52 -11.55
CA LEU A 11 -12.87 7.01 -12.62
C LEU A 11 -13.44 5.64 -12.24
N PHE A 12 -14.68 5.59 -11.72
CA PHE A 12 -15.47 4.37 -11.69
C PHE A 12 -16.98 4.60 -11.84
N ILE A 13 -17.53 4.08 -12.94
CA ILE A 13 -18.93 3.69 -13.08
C ILE A 13 -18.90 2.21 -13.46
N GLY A 14 -19.05 1.32 -12.49
CA GLY A 14 -19.04 -0.13 -12.72
C GLY A 14 -19.67 -0.85 -11.54
N PHE A 15 -20.83 -1.44 -11.77
CA PHE A 15 -21.69 -2.13 -10.80
C PHE A 15 -20.94 -3.25 -10.03
N CYS A 16 -20.38 -2.91 -8.87
CA CYS A 16 -20.39 -3.83 -7.73
C CYS A 16 -21.71 -3.59 -6.98
N ALA A 17 -22.38 -4.63 -6.52
CA ALA A 17 -23.45 -4.49 -5.55
C ALA A 17 -22.87 -3.74 -4.35
N ALA A 18 -23.18 -2.44 -4.27
CA ALA A 18 -22.65 -1.58 -3.23
C ALA A 18 -23.16 -2.15 -1.91
N GLN A 19 -22.26 -2.73 -1.13
CA GLN A 19 -22.56 -2.95 0.27
C GLN A 19 -22.82 -1.54 0.82
N THR A 20 -24.08 -1.26 1.12
CA THR A 20 -24.48 -0.02 1.77
C THR A 20 -23.98 -0.11 3.21
N GLN A 21 -22.69 0.15 3.41
CA GLN A 21 -22.18 0.41 4.74
C GLN A 21 -22.94 1.62 5.27
N ALA A 22 -23.48 1.49 6.48
CA ALA A 22 -24.12 2.61 7.13
C ALA A 22 -23.14 3.79 7.16
N PRO A 23 -23.59 5.03 6.85
CA PRO A 23 -22.71 6.17 6.88
C PRO A 23 -22.10 6.35 8.27
N CYS A 24 -20.84 6.77 8.34
CA CYS A 24 -20.19 7.08 9.61
C CYS A 24 -21.00 8.14 10.37
N PRO A 25 -21.36 7.91 11.65
CA PRO A 25 -22.12 8.89 12.43
C PRO A 25 -21.30 10.16 12.66
N ALA A 26 -21.96 11.31 12.86
CA ALA A 26 -21.29 12.60 13.11
C ALA A 26 -20.33 12.57 14.32
N ALA A 27 -20.65 11.78 15.35
CA ALA A 27 -19.76 11.55 16.48
C ALA A 27 -18.44 10.87 16.04
N GLY A 28 -18.50 9.90 15.12
CA GLY A 28 -17.32 9.25 14.56
C GLY A 28 -16.46 10.21 13.72
N ILE A 29 -17.09 11.06 12.91
CA ILE A 29 -16.40 12.12 12.16
C ILE A 29 -15.65 13.07 13.12
N THR A 30 -16.33 13.51 14.18
CA THR A 30 -15.74 14.39 15.21
C THR A 30 -14.59 13.71 15.95
N GLN A 31 -14.73 12.41 16.25
CA GLN A 31 -13.69 11.63 16.90
C GLN A 31 -12.45 11.52 16.02
N ILE A 32 -12.60 11.12 14.75
CA ILE A 32 -11.48 11.03 13.79
C ILE A 32 -10.76 12.38 13.69
N SER A 33 -11.50 13.47 13.51
CA SER A 33 -10.94 14.83 13.42
C SER A 33 -10.10 15.18 14.66
N THR A 34 -10.65 14.93 15.85
CA THR A 34 -9.97 15.21 17.13
C THR A 34 -8.70 14.38 17.29
N CYS A 35 -8.75 13.08 16.99
CA CYS A 35 -7.61 12.18 17.11
C CYS A 35 -6.49 12.52 16.13
N TYR A 36 -6.84 12.89 14.89
CA TYR A 36 -5.87 13.34 13.90
C TYR A 36 -5.25 14.69 14.27
N ALA A 37 -6.04 15.65 14.77
CA ALA A 37 -5.51 16.92 15.24
C ALA A 37 -4.47 16.72 16.37
N ALA A 38 -4.72 15.81 17.30
CA ALA A 38 -3.75 15.45 18.35
C ALA A 38 -2.49 14.78 17.78
N TYR A 39 -2.65 13.86 16.82
CA TYR A 39 -1.53 13.20 16.15
C TYR A 39 -0.66 14.19 15.37
N PHE A 40 -1.26 15.10 14.62
CA PHE A 40 -0.60 16.13 13.81
C PHE A 40 0.19 17.14 14.65
N LYS A 41 -0.25 17.44 15.88
CA LYS A 41 0.53 18.28 16.81
C LYS A 41 1.90 17.70 17.12
N ASN A 42 2.04 16.36 17.20
CA ASN A 42 3.35 15.72 17.41
C ASN A 42 4.32 15.94 16.24
N LEU A 43 3.78 16.26 15.05
CA LEU A 43 4.53 16.59 13.84
C LEU A 43 4.62 18.11 13.60
N ASN A 44 4.23 18.92 14.60
CA ASN A 44 4.22 20.39 14.56
C ASN A 44 3.23 21.01 13.56
N PHE A 45 2.13 20.33 13.26
CA PHE A 45 1.04 20.91 12.48
C PHE A 45 -0.06 21.48 13.38
N THR A 46 -0.60 22.64 13.00
CA THR A 46 -1.72 23.31 13.70
C THR A 46 -3.08 23.02 13.06
N SER A 47 -3.10 22.46 11.85
CA SER A 47 -4.29 22.06 11.08
C SER A 47 -3.98 20.80 10.27
N THR A 48 -4.99 20.20 9.63
CA THR A 48 -4.76 19.13 8.63
C THR A 48 -3.84 19.66 7.53
N PRO A 49 -2.63 19.12 7.35
CA PRO A 49 -1.76 19.52 6.25
C PRO A 49 -2.20 18.87 4.93
N PRO A 50 -1.73 19.35 3.77
CA PRO A 50 -1.82 18.56 2.54
C PRO A 50 -1.14 17.19 2.73
N PHE A 51 -1.71 16.13 2.18
CA PHE A 51 -1.26 14.76 2.44
C PHE A 51 0.26 14.56 2.21
N PHE A 52 0.79 15.06 1.10
CA PHE A 52 2.24 14.99 0.83
C PHE A 52 3.11 15.72 1.85
N THR A 53 2.62 16.83 2.40
CA THR A 53 3.32 17.58 3.45
C THR A 53 3.35 16.76 4.74
N TYR A 54 2.24 16.09 5.07
CA TYR A 54 2.19 15.13 6.17
C TYR A 54 3.22 14.00 6.00
N VAL A 55 3.25 13.34 4.84
CA VAL A 55 4.20 12.24 4.58
C VAL A 55 5.64 12.70 4.69
N GLN A 56 5.98 13.88 4.17
CA GLN A 56 7.33 14.44 4.29
C GLN A 56 7.72 14.69 5.75
N ALA A 57 6.80 15.15 6.60
CA ALA A 57 7.07 15.35 8.02
C ALA A 57 7.30 14.02 8.75
N VAL A 58 6.49 13.00 8.47
CA VAL A 58 6.70 11.64 9.01
C VAL A 58 8.04 11.07 8.56
N ASP A 59 8.35 11.16 7.27
CA ASP A 59 9.62 10.66 6.71
C ASP A 59 10.83 11.38 7.33
N LYS A 60 10.78 12.71 7.46
CA LYS A 60 11.82 13.50 8.11
C LYS A 60 12.02 13.10 9.57
N PHE A 61 10.94 12.82 10.29
CA PHE A 61 11.03 12.37 11.68
C PHE A 61 11.60 10.96 11.78
N ALA A 62 11.12 10.02 10.97
CA ALA A 62 11.61 8.64 10.93
C ALA A 62 13.10 8.55 10.54
N ALA A 63 13.59 9.43 9.67
CA ALA A 63 15.01 9.46 9.26
C ALA A 63 16.00 9.66 10.43
N GLN A 64 15.52 10.06 11.61
CA GLN A 64 16.32 10.14 12.85
C GLN A 64 16.65 8.75 13.45
N GLY A 65 16.12 7.67 12.87
CA GLY A 65 16.47 6.29 13.20
C GLY A 65 15.34 5.50 13.87
N VAL A 66 15.65 4.27 14.27
CA VAL A 66 14.65 3.32 14.78
C VAL A 66 13.92 3.84 16.03
N SER A 67 14.58 4.62 16.89
CA SER A 67 13.94 5.22 18.07
C SER A 67 12.83 6.19 17.68
N ALA A 68 13.05 7.02 16.66
CA ALA A 68 12.03 7.94 16.15
C ALA A 68 10.86 7.17 15.51
N PHE A 69 11.13 6.08 14.79
CA PHE A 69 10.07 5.20 14.31
C PHE A 69 9.21 4.61 15.44
N LYS A 70 9.83 4.14 16.52
CA LYS A 70 9.08 3.65 17.71
C LYS A 70 8.20 4.75 18.32
N THR A 71 8.68 5.98 18.34
CA THR A 71 7.89 7.15 18.77
C THR A 71 6.71 7.42 17.83
N LEU A 72 6.91 7.39 16.51
CA LEU A 72 5.80 7.50 15.53
C LEU A 72 4.74 6.41 15.75
N CYS A 73 5.17 5.20 16.07
CA CYS A 73 4.24 4.12 16.39
C CYS A 73 3.48 4.35 17.68
N THR A 74 4.12 4.90 18.71
CA THR A 74 3.41 5.29 19.95
C THR A 74 2.33 6.33 19.65
N TRP A 75 2.63 7.34 18.83
CA TRP A 75 1.65 8.35 18.41
C TRP A 75 0.53 7.75 17.55
N SER A 76 0.88 6.85 16.64
CA SER A 76 -0.09 6.18 15.75
C SER A 76 -1.03 5.27 16.53
N THR A 77 -0.53 4.47 17.47
CA THR A 77 -1.37 3.64 18.36
C THR A 77 -2.25 4.52 19.24
N THR A 78 -1.74 5.64 19.77
CA THR A 78 -2.56 6.60 20.52
C THR A 78 -3.71 7.16 19.67
N ARG A 79 -3.44 7.51 18.41
CA ARG A 79 -4.47 7.95 17.45
C ARG A 79 -5.50 6.85 17.19
N GLN A 80 -5.06 5.62 16.97
CA GLN A 80 -5.95 4.47 16.72
C GLN A 80 -6.85 4.18 17.93
N THR A 81 -6.28 4.14 19.14
CA THR A 81 -7.04 3.97 20.38
C THR A 81 -8.03 5.11 20.60
N CYS A 82 -7.64 6.34 20.25
CA CYS A 82 -8.53 7.50 20.29
C CYS A 82 -9.73 7.35 19.35
N ILE A 83 -9.54 6.84 18.13
CA ILE A 83 -10.67 6.59 17.19
C ILE A 83 -11.57 5.48 17.74
N GLY A 84 -10.98 4.44 18.33
CA GLY A 84 -11.66 3.45 19.14
C GLY A 84 -12.77 2.71 18.38
N THR A 85 -13.96 2.64 18.97
CA THR A 85 -15.08 1.84 18.46
C THR A 85 -15.66 2.34 17.13
N TYR A 86 -15.30 3.54 16.68
CA TYR A 86 -15.73 4.05 15.38
C TYR A 86 -14.90 3.48 14.22
N ASP A 87 -13.73 2.92 14.48
CA ASP A 87 -12.81 2.44 13.45
C ASP A 87 -13.48 1.50 12.42
N PRO A 88 -14.18 0.41 12.82
CA PRO A 88 -14.72 -0.54 11.84
C PRO A 88 -15.83 0.04 10.96
N MET A 89 -16.48 1.14 11.39
CA MET A 89 -17.58 1.76 10.65
C MET A 89 -17.16 3.04 9.92
N CYS A 90 -16.08 3.71 10.34
CA CYS A 90 -15.67 5.02 9.87
C CYS A 90 -14.29 5.05 9.18
N ALA A 91 -13.57 3.92 9.09
CA ALA A 91 -12.39 3.79 8.23
C ALA A 91 -12.80 3.74 6.74
N THR A 92 -13.33 4.85 6.23
CA THR A 92 -13.79 5.00 4.83
C THR A 92 -13.36 6.34 4.26
N GLY A 93 -13.19 6.42 2.94
CA GLY A 93 -12.73 7.65 2.28
C GLY A 93 -13.67 8.82 2.53
N ALA A 94 -14.99 8.57 2.55
CA ALA A 94 -15.99 9.60 2.82
C ALA A 94 -15.90 10.16 4.24
N ALA A 95 -15.70 9.29 5.24
CA ALA A 95 -15.56 9.71 6.63
C ALA A 95 -14.25 10.49 6.84
N PHE A 96 -13.15 10.04 6.24
CA PHE A 96 -11.86 10.74 6.28
C PHE A 96 -11.93 12.09 5.57
N GLN A 97 -12.61 12.17 4.43
CA GLN A 97 -12.81 13.44 3.71
C GLN A 97 -13.49 14.48 4.61
N GLN A 98 -14.59 14.09 5.25
CA GLN A 98 -15.34 14.96 6.15
C GLN A 98 -14.56 15.31 7.42
N ALA A 99 -13.93 14.32 8.06
CA ALA A 99 -13.24 14.50 9.33
C ALA A 99 -11.97 15.36 9.21
N LEU A 100 -11.24 15.22 8.11
CA LEU A 100 -9.99 15.92 7.87
C LEU A 100 -10.18 17.25 7.12
N GLY A 101 -11.35 17.48 6.51
CA GLY A 101 -11.65 18.69 5.74
C GLY A 101 -10.86 18.80 4.44
N VAL A 102 -10.40 17.66 3.89
CA VAL A 102 -9.64 17.61 2.63
C VAL A 102 -10.58 17.78 1.43
N GLN A 103 -10.07 18.43 0.38
CA GLN A 103 -10.92 18.90 -0.72
C GLN A 103 -11.25 17.80 -1.72
N THR A 104 -10.34 16.86 -1.93
CA THR A 104 -10.50 15.79 -2.93
C THR A 104 -10.75 14.44 -2.26
N LYS A 105 -11.47 13.57 -2.96
CA LYS A 105 -11.63 12.18 -2.53
C LYS A 105 -10.30 11.46 -2.52
N ASP A 106 -9.47 11.69 -3.54
CA ASP A 106 -8.15 11.07 -3.67
C ASP A 106 -7.29 11.35 -2.43
N GLU A 107 -7.23 12.59 -1.96
CA GLU A 107 -6.47 12.96 -0.75
C GLU A 107 -7.05 12.28 0.51
N ALA A 108 -8.38 12.12 0.59
CA ALA A 108 -8.99 11.39 1.70
C ALA A 108 -8.61 9.90 1.69
N TYR A 109 -8.55 9.27 0.50
CA TYR A 109 -8.10 7.90 0.35
C TYR A 109 -6.60 7.74 0.64
N GLU A 110 -5.77 8.73 0.34
CA GLU A 110 -4.36 8.74 0.72
C GLU A 110 -4.20 8.72 2.25
N TYR A 111 -4.97 9.56 2.96
CA TYR A 111 -4.99 9.55 4.42
C TYR A 111 -5.51 8.24 5.02
N LEU A 112 -6.58 7.69 4.44
CA LEU A 112 -7.16 6.41 4.87
C LEU A 112 -6.18 5.25 4.64
N SER A 113 -5.51 5.24 3.50
CA SER A 113 -4.58 4.17 3.17
C SER A 113 -3.32 4.25 4.04
N ALA A 114 -2.82 5.46 4.33
CA ALA A 114 -1.77 5.68 5.33
C ALA A 114 -2.22 5.27 6.74
N TYR A 115 -3.48 5.45 7.09
CA TYR A 115 -4.03 4.99 8.35
C TYR A 115 -3.94 3.46 8.49
N GLY A 116 -4.42 2.71 7.48
CA GLY A 116 -4.34 1.25 7.47
C GLY A 116 -2.91 0.72 7.50
N THR A 117 -2.01 1.33 6.71
CA THR A 117 -0.59 0.98 6.72
C THR A 117 0.05 1.22 8.08
N ASN A 118 -0.19 2.38 8.72
CA ASN A 118 0.34 2.68 10.05
C ASN A 118 -0.21 1.71 11.11
N ASN A 119 -1.50 1.35 11.03
CA ASN A 119 -2.10 0.40 11.96
C ASN A 119 -1.44 -0.98 11.86
N TRP A 120 -1.13 -1.43 10.65
CA TRP A 120 -0.41 -2.68 10.48
C TRP A 120 1.04 -2.58 10.95
N GLU A 121 1.78 -1.56 10.52
CA GLU A 121 3.22 -1.43 10.79
C GLU A 121 3.52 -1.21 12.28
N CYS A 122 2.63 -0.52 13.00
CA CYS A 122 2.76 -0.26 14.43
C CYS A 122 2.00 -1.24 15.32
N GLY A 123 1.20 -2.13 14.72
CA GLY A 123 0.51 -3.22 15.40
C GLY A 123 1.14 -4.57 15.04
N PRO A 124 0.46 -5.44 14.27
CA PRO A 124 0.95 -6.78 13.95
C PRO A 124 2.34 -6.85 13.32
N GLY A 125 2.73 -5.85 12.54
CA GLY A 125 4.02 -5.78 11.84
C GLY A 125 5.17 -5.20 12.68
N TYR A 126 4.89 -4.64 13.86
CA TYR A 126 5.84 -3.80 14.60
C TYR A 126 7.18 -4.47 14.88
N SER A 127 7.17 -5.71 15.37
CA SER A 127 8.40 -6.42 15.71
C SER A 127 9.28 -6.68 14.48
N ASP A 128 8.67 -7.06 13.35
CA ASP A 128 9.38 -7.33 12.10
C ASP A 128 9.92 -6.02 11.48
N VAL A 129 9.14 -4.93 11.51
CA VAL A 129 9.56 -3.61 10.99
C VAL A 129 10.72 -3.05 11.80
N VAL A 130 10.64 -3.07 13.14
CA VAL A 130 11.73 -2.60 14.01
C VAL A 130 13.01 -3.41 13.79
N ALA A 131 12.89 -4.75 13.68
CA ALA A 131 14.04 -5.63 13.47
C ALA A 131 14.72 -5.43 12.11
N ASN A 132 13.98 -4.95 11.10
CA ASN A 132 14.48 -4.76 9.73
C ASN A 132 14.57 -3.28 9.33
N TYR A 133 14.46 -2.37 10.29
CA TYR A 133 14.25 -0.93 10.06
C TYR A 133 15.22 -0.34 9.04
N TYR A 134 16.52 -0.48 9.27
CA TYR A 134 17.55 0.09 8.39
C TYR A 134 17.54 -0.50 6.98
N CYS A 135 17.18 -1.77 6.84
CA CYS A 135 17.06 -2.36 5.51
C CYS A 135 15.88 -1.75 4.73
N LEU A 136 14.72 -1.63 5.37
CA LEU A 136 13.53 -1.00 4.78
C LEU A 136 13.81 0.49 4.46
N GLU A 137 14.50 1.17 5.38
CA GLU A 137 15.00 2.54 5.24
C GLU A 137 16.16 2.67 4.24
N ASN A 138 16.75 1.57 3.76
CA ASN A 138 17.65 1.59 2.61
C ASN A 138 16.89 1.48 1.26
N ILE A 139 15.81 0.67 1.17
CA ILE A 139 15.06 0.42 -0.09
C ILE A 139 14.59 1.69 -0.80
N GLY A 140 13.56 2.41 -0.38
CA GLY A 140 13.20 3.68 -1.03
C GLY A 140 14.18 4.88 -0.92
N LEU A 141 15.44 4.72 -0.46
CA LEU A 141 16.48 5.74 -0.55
C LEU A 141 17.32 5.40 -1.78
N ASN A 142 17.85 4.18 -1.80
CA ASN A 142 18.81 3.72 -2.81
C ASN A 142 18.19 2.87 -3.93
N HIS A 143 16.95 2.42 -3.74
CA HIS A 143 16.18 1.56 -4.65
C HIS A 143 14.76 2.10 -4.89
N ARG A 144 14.57 3.42 -4.73
CA ARG A 144 13.29 4.10 -4.99
C ARG A 144 12.81 3.91 -6.43
N SER A 145 13.73 3.87 -7.39
CA SER A 145 13.42 3.63 -8.81
C SER A 145 12.67 2.32 -9.04
N ASP A 146 13.01 1.26 -8.31
CA ASP A 146 12.38 -0.05 -8.47
C ASP A 146 10.94 -0.05 -7.93
N ILE A 147 10.70 0.68 -6.83
CA ILE A 147 9.34 0.90 -6.31
C ILE A 147 8.52 1.72 -7.31
N LEU A 148 9.09 2.82 -7.83
CA LEU A 148 8.42 3.68 -8.80
C LEU A 148 8.11 2.94 -10.10
N ALA A 149 8.96 2.01 -10.55
CA ALA A 149 8.69 1.16 -11.70
C ALA A 149 7.43 0.30 -11.49
N CYS A 150 7.27 -0.30 -10.30
CA CYS A 150 6.05 -1.04 -9.96
C CYS A 150 4.80 -0.15 -9.99
N PHE A 151 4.89 1.05 -9.42
CA PHE A 151 3.79 2.01 -9.38
C PHE A 151 3.41 2.52 -10.78
N ASN A 152 4.40 2.88 -11.60
CA ASN A 152 4.15 3.36 -12.96
C ASN A 152 3.51 2.28 -13.84
N ALA A 153 3.93 1.01 -13.70
CA ALA A 153 3.30 -0.10 -14.40
C ALA A 153 1.84 -0.33 -13.96
N TYR A 154 1.56 -0.18 -12.67
CA TYR A 154 0.20 -0.22 -12.14
C TYR A 154 -0.66 0.91 -12.72
N ASN A 155 -0.20 2.15 -12.65
CA ASN A 155 -0.94 3.30 -13.18
C ASN A 155 -1.19 3.18 -14.68
N ALA A 156 -0.21 2.74 -15.46
CA ALA A 156 -0.40 2.49 -16.88
C ALA A 156 -1.48 1.43 -17.13
N THR A 157 -1.52 0.38 -16.31
CA THR A 157 -2.57 -0.66 -16.40
C THR A 157 -3.95 -0.09 -16.07
N VAL A 158 -4.06 0.73 -15.02
CA VAL A 158 -5.32 1.37 -14.59
C VAL A 158 -5.81 2.38 -15.63
N GLN A 159 -4.92 3.20 -16.20
CA GLN A 159 -5.26 4.16 -17.24
C GLN A 159 -5.76 3.48 -18.53
N GLN A 160 -5.19 2.32 -18.88
CA GLN A 160 -5.56 1.60 -20.09
C GLN A 160 -6.82 0.75 -19.93
N ASN A 161 -6.98 0.08 -18.78
CA ASN A 161 -8.00 -0.97 -18.60
C ASN A 161 -9.02 -0.66 -17.50
N GLY A 162 -8.92 0.49 -16.85
CA GLY A 162 -9.57 0.74 -15.55
C GLY A 162 -8.90 -0.04 -14.42
N PHE A 163 -9.28 0.27 -13.18
CA PHE A 163 -8.78 -0.50 -12.05
C PHE A 163 -9.41 -1.88 -11.98
N SER A 164 -8.62 -2.83 -11.47
CA SER A 164 -9.08 -4.16 -11.10
C SER A 164 -8.24 -4.67 -9.94
N CYS A 165 -8.84 -5.55 -9.13
CA CYS A 165 -8.10 -6.23 -8.06
C CYS A 165 -6.90 -7.04 -8.58
N SER A 166 -6.94 -7.51 -9.84
CA SER A 166 -5.81 -8.17 -10.51
C SER A 166 -4.64 -7.21 -10.79
N ALA A 167 -4.93 -5.98 -11.23
CA ALA A 167 -3.91 -4.94 -11.39
C ALA A 167 -3.25 -4.62 -10.04
N LEU A 168 -4.06 -4.49 -8.97
CA LEU A 168 -3.57 -4.27 -7.61
C LEU A 168 -2.76 -5.47 -7.08
N ALA A 169 -3.17 -6.71 -7.34
CA ALA A 169 -2.42 -7.91 -6.97
C ALA A 169 -1.07 -8.00 -7.70
N THR A 170 -1.04 -7.59 -8.97
CA THR A 170 0.20 -7.48 -9.77
C THR A 170 1.15 -6.43 -9.19
N TYR A 171 0.62 -5.26 -8.84
CA TYR A 171 1.38 -4.21 -8.15
C TYR A 171 1.94 -4.71 -6.80
N THR A 172 1.10 -5.34 -5.98
CA THR A 172 1.48 -5.93 -4.69
C THR A 172 2.61 -6.93 -4.84
N THR A 173 2.54 -7.80 -5.86
CA THR A 173 3.58 -8.79 -6.16
C THR A 173 4.88 -8.12 -6.59
N CYS A 174 4.82 -7.13 -7.48
CA CYS A 174 6.00 -6.36 -7.90
C CYS A 174 6.69 -5.71 -6.69
N TYR A 175 5.92 -5.03 -5.85
CA TYR A 175 6.39 -4.37 -4.65
C TYR A 175 7.02 -5.36 -3.65
N THR A 176 6.35 -6.49 -3.41
CA THR A 176 6.86 -7.60 -2.58
C THR A 176 8.20 -8.12 -3.09
N ASN A 177 8.37 -8.23 -4.40
CA ASN A 177 9.62 -8.69 -5.00
C ASN A 177 10.76 -7.68 -4.83
N VAL A 178 10.49 -6.38 -4.92
CA VAL A 178 11.49 -5.34 -4.62
C VAL A 178 11.98 -5.48 -3.18
N TYR A 179 11.05 -5.60 -2.23
CA TYR A 179 11.43 -5.75 -0.82
C TYR A 179 12.13 -7.08 -0.53
N THR A 180 11.73 -8.16 -1.22
CA THR A 180 12.40 -9.46 -1.12
C THR A 180 13.82 -9.40 -1.65
N LYS A 181 14.02 -8.72 -2.78
CA LYS A 181 15.33 -8.56 -3.43
C LYS A 181 16.34 -7.88 -2.52
N TYR A 182 15.92 -6.86 -1.79
CA TYR A 182 16.84 -6.02 -1.01
C TYR A 182 16.89 -6.35 0.49
N CYS A 183 15.82 -6.92 1.06
CA CYS A 183 15.70 -7.21 2.49
C CYS A 183 15.29 -8.66 2.80
N GLY A 184 15.44 -9.56 1.82
CA GLY A 184 15.13 -10.98 1.99
C GLY A 184 13.65 -11.26 2.23
N LYS A 185 13.34 -12.51 2.62
CA LYS A 185 11.95 -12.98 2.79
C LYS A 185 11.13 -12.12 3.76
N ILE A 186 11.74 -11.66 4.86
CA ILE A 186 11.07 -10.79 5.83
C ILE A 186 10.76 -9.42 5.23
N GLY A 187 11.69 -8.84 4.47
CA GLY A 187 11.41 -7.63 3.70
C GLY A 187 10.19 -7.80 2.80
N GLY A 188 10.14 -8.89 2.02
CA GLY A 188 8.99 -9.21 1.16
C GLY A 188 7.68 -9.33 1.94
N TYR A 189 7.69 -10.05 3.07
CA TYR A 189 6.54 -10.17 3.98
C TYR A 189 6.05 -8.79 4.46
N ILE A 190 6.98 -7.92 4.89
CA ILE A 190 6.65 -6.57 5.34
C ILE A 190 6.06 -5.74 4.20
N GLY A 191 6.74 -5.67 3.05
CA GLY A 191 6.28 -4.90 1.90
C GLY A 191 4.89 -5.34 1.40
N CYS A 192 4.65 -6.66 1.35
CA CYS A 192 3.34 -7.21 0.97
C CYS A 192 2.24 -6.74 1.92
N ASN A 193 2.45 -6.86 3.24
CA ASN A 193 1.42 -6.51 4.22
C ASN A 193 1.21 -4.99 4.34
N LEU A 194 2.25 -4.16 4.21
CA LEU A 194 2.10 -2.70 4.22
C LEU A 194 1.14 -2.23 3.11
N LEU A 195 1.37 -2.73 1.90
CA LEU A 195 0.56 -2.39 0.73
C LEU A 195 -0.84 -2.98 0.83
N LYS A 196 -0.95 -4.24 1.28
CA LYS A 196 -2.25 -4.88 1.52
C LYS A 196 -3.07 -4.13 2.58
N ALA A 197 -2.45 -3.71 3.68
CA ALA A 197 -3.11 -2.98 4.75
C ALA A 197 -3.68 -1.66 4.24
N GLY A 198 -2.88 -0.85 3.55
CA GLY A 198 -3.38 0.41 3.00
C GLY A 198 -4.44 0.21 1.90
N ALA A 199 -4.24 -0.76 1.00
CA ALA A 199 -5.15 -0.96 -0.12
C ALA A 199 -6.52 -1.52 0.32
N LEU A 200 -6.58 -2.34 1.37
CA LEU A 200 -7.84 -2.92 1.84
C LEU A 200 -8.73 -1.93 2.61
N GLU A 201 -8.19 -0.81 3.07
CA GLU A 201 -9.03 0.29 3.58
C GLU A 201 -9.84 0.96 2.45
N ASP A 202 -9.26 1.03 1.25
CA ASP A 202 -9.90 1.64 0.08
C ASP A 202 -10.80 0.64 -0.66
N VAL A 203 -10.25 -0.54 -0.96
CA VAL A 203 -10.90 -1.57 -1.80
C VAL A 203 -10.99 -2.93 -1.09
N PRO A 204 -11.78 -3.04 0.00
CA PRO A 204 -11.91 -4.27 0.78
C PRO A 204 -12.41 -5.46 -0.06
N SER A 205 -13.14 -5.21 -1.14
CA SER A 205 -13.59 -6.22 -2.11
C SER A 205 -12.45 -6.99 -2.79
N CYS A 206 -11.22 -6.46 -2.78
CA CYS A 206 -10.06 -7.13 -3.34
C CYS A 206 -9.38 -8.13 -2.38
N ALA A 207 -9.84 -8.27 -1.12
CA ALA A 207 -9.17 -9.07 -0.09
C ALA A 207 -8.80 -10.50 -0.52
N SER A 208 -9.68 -11.17 -1.27
CA SER A 208 -9.48 -12.55 -1.75
C SER A 208 -8.57 -12.65 -2.99
N GLN A 209 -8.30 -11.55 -3.68
CA GLN A 209 -7.51 -11.52 -4.92
C GLN A 209 -6.07 -11.05 -4.67
N LEU A 210 -5.81 -10.38 -3.55
CA LEU A 210 -4.47 -9.97 -3.16
C LEU A 210 -3.62 -11.18 -2.74
N PRO A 211 -2.30 -11.15 -3.02
CA PRO A 211 -1.41 -12.25 -2.63
C PRO A 211 -1.44 -12.48 -1.11
N THR A 212 -1.21 -13.73 -0.72
CA THR A 212 -1.03 -14.07 0.70
C THR A 212 0.34 -13.61 1.15
N CYS A 213 0.38 -12.69 2.11
CA CYS A 213 1.60 -12.16 2.67
C CYS A 213 2.06 -13.04 3.84
N SER A 214 3.00 -13.95 3.59
CA SER A 214 3.51 -14.89 4.59
C SER A 214 5.02 -14.78 4.74
N LYS A 215 5.54 -15.00 5.96
CA LYS A 215 6.98 -15.11 6.22
C LYS A 215 7.62 -16.27 5.45
N ASN A 216 6.82 -17.27 5.09
CA ASN A 216 7.24 -18.44 4.32
C ASN A 216 7.10 -18.25 2.80
N PHE A 217 6.92 -17.00 2.31
CA PHE A 217 6.77 -16.74 0.89
C PHE A 217 8.04 -17.10 0.12
N GLU A 218 7.97 -18.13 -0.72
CA GLU A 218 9.03 -18.49 -1.66
C GLU A 218 8.81 -17.77 -3.00
N ALA A 219 9.40 -16.58 -3.15
CA ALA A 219 9.35 -15.82 -4.40
C ALA A 219 9.81 -16.63 -5.64
N HIS A 220 10.62 -17.68 -5.43
CA HIS A 220 11.14 -18.55 -6.49
C HIS A 220 10.08 -19.37 -7.23
N LYS A 221 8.92 -19.69 -6.65
CA LYS A 221 7.90 -20.49 -7.37
C LYS A 221 7.25 -19.72 -8.52
N LEU A 222 7.09 -18.40 -8.41
CA LEU A 222 6.48 -17.56 -9.45
C LEU A 222 7.46 -17.20 -10.58
N PHE A 223 8.72 -16.87 -10.26
CA PHE A 223 9.74 -16.61 -11.28
C PHE A 223 10.14 -17.91 -12.00
N GLY A 224 10.25 -19.03 -11.30
CA GLY A 224 10.53 -20.34 -11.91
C GLY A 224 9.47 -20.75 -12.96
N MET A 225 8.20 -20.40 -12.74
CA MET A 225 7.14 -20.65 -13.72
C MET A 225 7.21 -19.70 -14.93
N ARG A 226 7.52 -18.42 -14.73
CA ARG A 226 7.64 -17.46 -15.84
C ARG A 226 8.86 -17.73 -16.73
N HIS A 227 10.00 -18.13 -16.18
CA HIS A 227 11.16 -18.56 -16.97
C HIS A 227 10.88 -19.86 -17.73
N LYS A 228 10.20 -20.84 -17.12
CA LYS A 228 9.77 -22.07 -17.82
C LYS A 228 8.76 -21.77 -18.94
N LEU A 229 7.86 -20.81 -18.76
CA LEU A 229 6.88 -20.43 -19.78
C LEU A 229 7.51 -19.61 -20.93
N ALA A 230 8.45 -18.71 -20.63
CA ALA A 230 9.21 -17.97 -21.63
C ALA A 230 10.14 -18.89 -22.44
N ALA A 231 10.81 -19.85 -21.78
CA ALA A 231 11.61 -20.88 -22.44
C ALA A 231 10.75 -21.79 -23.33
N LYS A 232 9.56 -22.19 -22.88
CA LYS A 232 8.60 -22.94 -23.72
C LYS A 232 8.13 -22.15 -24.94
N ARG A 233 7.83 -20.85 -24.80
CA ARG A 233 7.42 -19.99 -25.92
C ARG A 233 8.55 -19.77 -26.95
N LEU A 234 9.80 -19.66 -26.49
CA LEU A 234 10.98 -19.58 -27.35
C LEU A 234 11.22 -20.90 -28.08
N ALA A 235 11.10 -22.04 -27.39
CA ALA A 235 11.22 -23.37 -28.00
C ALA A 235 10.13 -23.61 -29.06
N GLN A 236 8.89 -23.21 -28.80
CA GLN A 236 7.77 -23.39 -29.73
C GLN A 236 7.87 -22.48 -30.98
N LYS A 237 8.43 -21.27 -30.84
CA LYS A 237 8.77 -20.42 -32.00
C LYS A 237 9.86 -21.01 -32.89
N ASN A 238 10.83 -21.74 -32.30
CA ASN A 238 11.90 -22.37 -33.06
C ASN A 238 11.44 -23.65 -33.77
N HIS A 239 10.51 -24.42 -33.18
CA HIS A 239 9.93 -25.60 -33.83
C HIS A 239 9.13 -25.24 -35.08
N ASN A 240 8.35 -24.16 -35.04
CA ASN A 240 7.54 -23.71 -36.19
C ASN A 240 8.37 -23.09 -37.33
N LYS A 241 9.64 -22.72 -37.09
CA LYS A 241 10.54 -22.24 -38.16
C LYS A 241 11.21 -23.37 -38.93
N GLY A 242 11.25 -24.59 -38.37
CA GLY A 242 11.84 -25.76 -39.04
C GLY A 242 10.94 -26.36 -40.12
N ASP A 243 9.63 -26.27 -39.97
CA ASP A 243 8.67 -26.88 -40.92
C ASP A 243 8.39 -26.00 -42.16
N ALA A 244 8.77 -24.72 -42.14
CA ALA A 244 8.65 -23.84 -43.30
C ALA A 244 9.76 -24.04 -44.36
N SER A 245 10.75 -24.90 -44.11
CA SER A 245 11.93 -25.11 -44.96
C SER A 245 11.82 -26.30 -45.92
N LYS A 246 10.68 -27.01 -45.98
CA LYS A 246 10.50 -28.22 -46.80
C LYS A 246 9.47 -28.09 -47.93
N ILE A 247 9.19 -26.88 -48.37
CA ILE A 247 8.36 -26.63 -49.56
C ILE A 247 9.26 -25.97 -50.61
N HIS A 248 10.11 -26.79 -51.25
CA HIS A 248 10.72 -26.54 -52.56
C HIS A 248 11.03 -27.88 -53.21
#